data_AF-A0A3N5YW77-F1
#
_entry.id   AF-A0A3N5YW77-F1
#
_cell.length_a   1.000
_cell.length_b   1.000
_cell.length_c   1.000
_cell.angle_alpha   90.00
_cell.angle_beta   90.00
_cell.angle_gamma   90.00
#
_symmetry.space_group_name_H-M   'P 1'
#
loop_
_entity.id
_entity.type
_entity.pdbx_description
1 polymer ?
#
loop_
_entity_poly.entity_id
_entity_poly.type
_entity_poly.pdbx_seq_one_letter_code
_entity_poly.pdbx_strand_id
1 'polypeptide(L)'
;FLSIHANASRNKNAQGVESYVLNFASNPEAEAVAARENAASAATMSSLTGIVRAIALNNKLDESRGLAASVQGQLVKTLKGARQAPRDHGVKQAPFVVLIGASMPSVLVEISFITHKQEGRLLKTASYRQRIAEALFEGIRGYQRSLKQADVATGR
;
A
#
# COMPACT_ATOMS: atom_id res chain seq x y z
N PHE A 1 2.46 3.96 -9.98
CA PHE A 1 3.10 2.68 -9.60
C PHE A 1 2.35 2.08 -8.43
N LEU A 2 2.12 0.77 -8.43
CA LEU A 2 1.47 0.05 -7.34
C LEU A 2 2.27 -1.23 -7.04
N SER A 3 2.89 -1.30 -5.86
CA SER A 3 3.54 -2.52 -5.36
C SER A 3 2.52 -3.32 -4.56
N ILE A 4 2.33 -4.59 -4.88
CA ILE A 4 1.33 -5.46 -4.24
C ILE A 4 2.06 -6.52 -3.42
N HIS A 5 1.82 -6.53 -2.12
CA HIS A 5 2.45 -7.40 -1.14
C HIS A 5 1.39 -8.14 -0.32
N ALA A 6 1.81 -9.20 0.36
CA ALA A 6 0.99 -9.89 1.33
C ALA A 6 1.81 -10.05 2.62
N ASN A 7 1.40 -9.32 3.65
CA ASN A 7 2.17 -9.08 4.86
C ASN A 7 2.40 -10.37 5.66
N ALA A 8 3.47 -10.39 6.43
CA ALA A 8 3.76 -11.41 7.42
C ALA A 8 4.04 -10.77 8.78
N SER A 9 3.44 -11.33 9.83
CA SER A 9 3.62 -10.87 11.21
C SER A 9 3.98 -12.02 12.14
N ARG A 10 4.79 -11.71 13.17
CA ARG A 10 5.03 -12.62 14.30
C ARG A 10 3.76 -12.89 15.10
N ASN A 11 2.83 -11.93 15.12
CA ASN A 11 1.49 -12.12 15.67
C ASN A 11 0.62 -12.85 14.65
N LYS A 12 0.32 -14.14 14.90
CA LYS A 12 -0.51 -14.98 14.01
C LYS A 12 -1.97 -14.51 13.91
N ASN A 13 -2.41 -13.60 14.78
CA ASN A 13 -3.74 -12.97 14.75
C ASN A 13 -3.76 -11.63 14.02
N ALA A 14 -2.61 -11.11 13.57
CA ALA A 14 -2.56 -9.91 12.73
C ALA A 14 -3.21 -10.23 11.38
N GLN A 15 -4.18 -9.41 10.98
CA GLN A 15 -4.97 -9.58 9.77
C GLN A 15 -5.36 -8.22 9.21
N GLY A 16 -5.87 -8.19 7.98
CA GLY A 16 -6.41 -7.01 7.34
C GLY A 16 -5.56 -6.49 6.19
N VAL A 17 -5.84 -5.23 5.83
CA VAL A 17 -5.21 -4.52 4.71
C VAL A 17 -4.64 -3.19 5.14
N GLU A 18 -3.54 -2.80 4.51
CA GLU A 18 -2.86 -1.53 4.75
C GLU A 18 -2.10 -1.05 3.52
N SER A 19 -1.92 0.26 3.43
CA SER A 19 -1.25 0.89 2.29
C SER A 19 -0.18 1.86 2.79
N TYR A 20 0.88 2.02 2.01
CA TYR A 20 2.03 2.84 2.39
C TYR A 20 2.45 3.77 1.25
N VAL A 21 2.87 4.97 1.64
CA VAL A 21 3.56 5.93 0.77
C VAL A 21 4.98 6.16 1.28
N LEU A 22 5.89 6.52 0.37
CA LEU A 22 7.29 6.79 0.69
C LEU A 22 7.42 8.04 1.57
N ASN A 23 7.75 7.86 2.84
CA ASN A 23 8.18 8.89 3.78
C ASN A 23 8.85 8.23 5.00
N PHE A 24 9.27 9.00 6.00
CA PHE A 24 9.70 8.44 7.27
C PHE A 24 8.58 7.64 7.94
N ALA A 25 8.97 6.62 8.71
CA ALA A 25 8.02 5.71 9.35
C ALA A 25 7.11 6.45 10.33
N SER A 26 5.79 6.24 10.22
CA SER A 26 4.81 6.87 11.13
C SER A 26 4.76 6.22 12.51
N ASN A 27 5.23 4.98 12.64
CA ASN A 27 5.29 4.23 13.90
C ASN A 27 6.29 3.05 13.79
N PRO A 28 6.69 2.43 14.92
CA PRO A 28 7.63 1.31 14.92
C PRO A 28 7.14 0.10 14.11
N GLU A 29 5.83 -0.12 14.03
CA GLU A 29 5.27 -1.21 13.23
C GLU A 29 5.51 -0.99 11.72
N ALA A 30 5.27 0.22 11.22
CA ALA A 30 5.53 0.61 9.84
C ALA A 30 7.02 0.54 9.51
N GLU A 31 7.89 0.95 10.44
CA GLU A 31 9.34 0.80 10.31
C GLU A 31 9.75 -0.67 10.19
N ALA A 32 9.21 -1.52 11.07
CA ALA A 32 9.51 -2.95 11.05
C ALA A 32 9.03 -3.64 9.77
N VAL A 33 7.91 -3.21 9.19
CA VAL A 33 7.44 -3.71 7.88
C VAL A 33 8.41 -3.26 6.78
N ALA A 34 8.74 -1.97 6.71
CA ALA A 34 9.69 -1.46 5.73
C ALA A 34 11.07 -2.12 5.83
N ALA A 35 11.59 -2.34 7.03
CA ALA A 35 12.85 -3.04 7.23
C ALA A 35 12.85 -4.47 6.69
N ARG A 36 11.74 -5.20 6.86
CA ARG A 36 11.59 -6.56 6.32
C ARG A 36 11.53 -6.57 4.79
N GLU A 37 10.69 -5.72 4.21
CA GLU A 37 10.54 -5.64 2.75
C GLU A 37 11.82 -5.13 2.07
N ASN A 38 12.50 -4.16 2.71
CA ASN A 38 13.76 -3.63 2.20
C ASN A 38 14.91 -4.63 2.33
N ALA A 39 14.88 -5.57 3.30
CA ALA A 39 15.91 -6.61 3.41
C ALA A 39 15.89 -7.60 2.24
N ALA A 40 14.76 -7.74 1.55
CA ALA A 40 14.67 -8.50 0.31
C ALA A 40 15.26 -7.73 -0.88
N SER A 41 15.37 -6.41 -0.77
CA SER A 41 16.18 -5.59 -1.68
C SER A 41 17.64 -5.67 -1.21
N ALA A 42 18.62 -5.73 -2.10
CA ALA A 42 20.04 -5.78 -1.75
C ALA A 42 20.57 -4.42 -1.19
N ALA A 43 19.83 -3.82 -0.25
CA ALA A 43 20.00 -2.47 0.25
C ALA A 43 21.19 -2.39 1.23
N THR A 44 22.34 -1.94 0.73
CA THR A 44 23.53 -1.57 1.54
C THR A 44 23.33 -0.22 2.25
N MET A 45 24.27 0.19 3.13
CA MET A 45 24.22 1.50 3.81
C MET A 45 24.11 2.73 2.87
N SER A 46 24.56 2.62 1.61
CA SER A 46 24.30 3.62 0.56
C SER A 46 22.80 3.87 0.30
N SER A 47 21.95 2.92 0.69
CA SER A 47 20.50 3.01 0.56
C SER A 47 19.90 3.96 1.60
N LEU A 48 20.50 4.14 2.78
CA LEU A 48 19.97 5.05 3.79
C LEU A 48 20.09 6.52 3.36
N THR A 49 21.26 6.93 2.86
CA THR A 49 21.44 8.27 2.27
C THR A 49 20.56 8.44 1.02
N GLY A 50 20.42 7.39 0.22
CA GLY A 50 19.48 7.35 -0.91
C GLY A 50 18.02 7.54 -0.48
N ILE A 51 17.58 6.87 0.58
CA ILE A 51 16.23 6.97 1.15
C ILE A 51 15.96 8.40 1.65
N VAL A 52 16.87 8.97 2.43
CA VAL A 52 16.71 10.35 2.95
C VAL A 52 16.58 11.34 1.80
N ARG A 53 17.45 11.22 0.78
CA ARG A 53 17.36 12.06 -0.41
C ARG A 53 16.06 11.84 -1.18
N ALA A 54 15.63 10.60 -1.35
CA ALA A 54 14.39 10.26 -2.06
C ALA A 54 13.16 10.83 -1.35
N ILE A 55 13.10 10.73 -0.02
CA ILE A 55 12.02 11.32 0.78
C ILE A 55 12.04 12.84 0.67
N ALA A 56 13.22 13.47 0.80
CA ALA A 56 13.36 14.93 0.70
C ALA A 56 12.97 15.49 -0.68
N LEU A 57 13.20 14.72 -1.75
CA LEU A 57 12.86 15.09 -3.13
C LEU A 57 11.51 14.56 -3.60
N ASN A 58 10.72 13.91 -2.72
CA ASN A 58 9.47 13.28 -3.11
C ASN A 58 8.37 14.31 -3.40
N ASN A 59 8.31 14.77 -4.65
CA ASN A 59 7.31 15.70 -5.14
C ASN A 59 5.96 15.04 -5.51
N LYS A 60 5.81 13.72 -5.28
CA LYS A 60 4.58 12.96 -5.55
C LYS A 60 3.90 12.44 -4.29
N LEU A 61 4.28 12.97 -3.11
CA LEU A 61 3.75 12.49 -1.84
C LEU A 61 2.24 12.65 -1.73
N ASP A 62 1.69 13.82 -2.09
CA ASP A 62 0.26 14.08 -1.95
C ASP A 62 -0.57 13.32 -2.97
N GLU A 63 -0.12 13.21 -4.22
CA GLU A 63 -0.76 12.35 -5.20
C GLU A 63 -0.70 10.87 -4.80
N SER A 64 0.42 10.43 -4.22
CA SER A 64 0.57 9.06 -3.69
C SER A 64 -0.37 8.80 -2.52
N ARG A 65 -0.57 9.78 -1.62
CA ARG A 65 -1.56 9.71 -0.53
C ARG A 65 -2.97 9.60 -1.07
N GLY A 66 -3.32 10.39 -2.09
CA GLY A 66 -4.62 10.32 -2.75
C GLY A 66 -4.89 8.96 -3.39
N LEU A 67 -3.90 8.42 -4.11
CA LEU A 67 -3.98 7.07 -4.69
C LEU A 67 -4.11 6.00 -3.59
N ALA A 68 -3.28 6.09 -2.54
CA ALA A 68 -3.30 5.14 -1.43
C ALA A 68 -4.65 5.14 -0.70
N ALA A 69 -5.22 6.32 -0.43
CA ALA A 69 -6.52 6.44 0.23
C ALA A 69 -7.64 5.82 -0.61
N SER A 70 -7.61 6.05 -1.93
CA SER A 70 -8.60 5.48 -2.85
C SER A 70 -8.52 3.95 -2.92
N VAL A 71 -7.31 3.41 -3.04
CA VAL A 71 -7.06 1.96 -3.07
C VAL A 71 -7.41 1.30 -1.74
N GLN A 72 -6.95 1.86 -0.61
CA GLN A 72 -7.26 1.36 0.74
C GLN A 72 -8.78 1.31 0.98
N GLY A 73 -9.48 2.41 0.69
CA GLY A 73 -10.93 2.50 0.87
C GLY A 73 -11.67 1.46 0.02
N GLN A 74 -11.24 1.24 -1.22
CA GLN A 74 -11.88 0.27 -2.11
C GLN A 74 -11.59 -1.18 -1.70
N LEU A 75 -10.39 -1.50 -1.22
CA LEU A 75 -10.08 -2.81 -0.63
C LEU A 75 -11.02 -3.12 0.53
N VAL A 76 -11.11 -2.20 1.50
CA VAL A 76 -11.98 -2.35 2.66
C VAL A 76 -13.43 -2.53 2.24
N LYS A 77 -13.92 -1.71 1.29
CA LYS A 77 -15.29 -1.80 0.78
C LYS A 77 -15.59 -3.14 0.10
N THR A 78 -14.76 -3.58 -0.84
CA THR A 78 -14.99 -4.81 -1.61
C THR A 78 -14.86 -6.06 -0.75
N LEU A 79 -13.90 -6.08 0.18
CA LEU A 79 -13.60 -7.25 1.00
C LEU A 79 -14.50 -7.37 2.25
N LYS A 80 -15.21 -6.30 2.66
CA LYS A 80 -16.25 -6.39 3.72
C LYS A 80 -17.31 -7.45 3.44
N GLY A 81 -17.65 -7.69 2.17
CA GLY A 81 -18.59 -8.74 1.76
C GLY A 81 -17.96 -10.14 1.62
N ALA A 82 -16.74 -10.36 2.09
CA ALA A 82 -16.12 -11.67 2.14
C ALA A 82 -16.55 -12.40 3.42
N ARG A 83 -16.24 -13.70 3.52
CA ARG A 83 -16.52 -14.50 4.74
C ARG A 83 -15.92 -13.90 6.02
N GLN A 84 -14.93 -13.03 5.87
CA GLN A 84 -14.33 -12.26 6.94
C GLN A 84 -13.99 -10.86 6.40
N ALA A 85 -14.53 -9.82 7.04
CA ALA A 85 -14.16 -8.46 6.71
C ALA A 85 -12.71 -8.21 7.16
N PRO A 86 -11.84 -7.64 6.29
CA PRO A 86 -10.48 -7.33 6.70
C PRO A 86 -10.50 -6.18 7.72
N ARG A 87 -9.52 -6.21 8.63
CA ARG A 87 -9.23 -5.03 9.44
C ARG A 87 -8.62 -3.94 8.55
N ASP A 88 -9.08 -2.72 8.72
CA ASP A 88 -8.52 -1.55 8.04
C ASP A 88 -7.44 -0.94 8.94
N HIS A 89 -6.18 -0.92 8.48
CA HIS A 89 -5.11 -0.19 9.18
C HIS A 89 -4.74 1.14 8.51
N GLY A 90 -5.50 1.54 7.50
CA GLY A 90 -5.38 2.82 6.82
C GLY A 90 -4.13 2.97 5.96
N VAL A 91 -3.89 4.23 5.59
CA VAL A 91 -2.70 4.66 4.85
C VAL A 91 -1.63 5.08 5.84
N LYS A 92 -0.43 4.53 5.69
CA LYS A 92 0.74 4.73 6.53
C LYS A 92 1.90 5.28 5.73
N GLN A 93 2.97 5.61 6.44
CA GLN A 93 4.20 6.14 5.88
C GLN A 93 5.36 5.28 6.33
N ALA A 94 6.24 4.90 5.41
CA ALA A 94 7.48 4.20 5.74
C ALA A 94 8.50 4.25 4.58
N PRO A 95 9.80 4.07 4.87
CA PRO A 95 10.87 4.24 3.89
C PRO A 95 11.06 3.00 2.99
N PHE A 96 10.06 2.65 2.20
CA PHE A 96 10.14 1.50 1.29
C PHE A 96 11.01 1.79 0.07
N VAL A 97 12.05 0.98 -0.13
CA VAL A 97 12.99 1.12 -1.26
C VAL A 97 12.29 0.94 -2.61
N VAL A 98 11.31 0.03 -2.69
CA VAL A 98 10.53 -0.22 -3.92
C VAL A 98 9.73 1.00 -4.40
N LEU A 99 9.50 1.99 -3.54
CA LEU A 99 8.80 3.22 -3.88
C LEU A 99 9.73 4.36 -4.31
N ILE A 100 11.05 4.17 -4.26
CA ILE A 100 12.04 5.19 -4.65
C ILE A 100 12.13 5.29 -6.17
N GLY A 101 12.27 6.53 -6.67
CA GLY A 101 12.56 6.80 -8.08
C GLY A 101 11.33 6.82 -9.00
N ALA A 102 10.13 6.71 -8.45
CA ALA A 102 8.91 6.86 -9.23
C ALA A 102 8.68 8.33 -9.64
N SER A 103 8.62 8.61 -10.94
CA SER A 103 8.21 9.91 -11.50
C SER A 103 6.69 10.14 -11.48
N MET A 104 5.95 9.23 -10.84
CA MET A 104 4.50 9.14 -10.79
C MET A 104 4.05 8.75 -9.37
N PRO A 105 2.77 8.91 -9.02
CA PRO A 105 2.26 8.47 -7.71
C PRO A 105 2.57 6.99 -7.47
N SER A 106 3.06 6.65 -6.26
CA SER A 106 3.55 5.31 -5.92
C SER A 106 3.05 4.85 -4.56
N VAL A 107 2.50 3.64 -4.49
CA VAL A 107 1.92 3.06 -3.27
C VAL A 107 2.38 1.61 -3.13
N LEU A 108 2.72 1.19 -1.91
CA LEU A 108 2.82 -0.23 -1.56
C LEU A 108 1.54 -0.63 -0.82
N VAL A 109 0.95 -1.75 -1.20
CA VAL A 109 -0.29 -2.25 -0.60
C VAL A 109 -0.07 -3.65 -0.07
N GLU A 110 -0.40 -3.83 1.20
CA GLU A 110 -0.51 -5.12 1.86
C GLU A 110 -1.96 -5.60 1.80
N ILE A 111 -2.21 -6.61 0.97
CA ILE A 111 -3.58 -7.04 0.64
C ILE A 111 -4.16 -8.07 1.63
N SER A 112 -3.32 -8.64 2.50
CA SER A 112 -3.68 -9.67 3.47
C SER A 112 -2.47 -10.03 4.34
N PHE A 113 -2.66 -10.73 5.46
CA PHE A 113 -1.57 -11.33 6.22
C PHE A 113 -1.44 -12.84 5.92
N ILE A 114 -0.36 -13.24 5.23
CA ILE A 114 -0.11 -14.67 4.90
C ILE A 114 0.09 -15.54 6.13
N THR A 115 0.53 -14.94 7.24
CA THR A 115 0.72 -15.61 8.53
C THR A 115 -0.59 -15.86 9.28
N HIS A 116 -1.67 -15.14 8.91
CA HIS A 116 -2.99 -15.34 9.51
C HIS A 116 -3.69 -16.53 8.86
N LYS A 117 -4.11 -17.50 9.68
CA LYS A 117 -4.59 -18.81 9.21
C LYS A 117 -5.75 -18.70 8.21
N GLN A 118 -6.69 -17.80 8.45
CA GLN A 118 -7.87 -17.64 7.59
C GLN A 118 -7.54 -16.84 6.32
N GLU A 119 -6.79 -15.75 6.44
CA GLU A 119 -6.39 -14.90 5.32
C GLU A 119 -5.46 -15.63 4.36
N GLY A 120 -4.46 -16.35 4.87
CA GLY A 120 -3.59 -17.21 4.06
C GLY A 120 -4.34 -18.33 3.34
N ARG A 121 -5.44 -18.84 3.89
CA ARG A 121 -6.33 -19.79 3.20
C ARG A 121 -7.13 -19.11 2.09
N LEU A 122 -7.70 -17.93 2.37
CA LEU A 122 -8.44 -17.15 1.38
C LEU A 122 -7.53 -16.75 0.21
N LEU A 123 -6.31 -16.30 0.47
CA LEU A 123 -5.34 -15.86 -0.55
C LEU A 123 -4.94 -16.97 -1.53
N LYS A 124 -5.03 -18.24 -1.13
CA LYS A 124 -4.84 -19.39 -2.02
C LYS A 124 -5.98 -19.58 -3.03
N THR A 125 -7.17 -19.04 -2.75
CA THR A 125 -8.33 -19.16 -3.64
C THR A 125 -8.28 -18.12 -4.77
N ALA A 126 -8.61 -18.55 -6.00
CA ALA A 126 -8.66 -17.66 -7.16
C ALA A 126 -9.72 -16.57 -6.99
N SER A 127 -10.87 -16.91 -6.41
CA SER A 127 -11.97 -15.96 -6.19
C SER A 127 -11.60 -14.81 -5.25
N TYR A 128 -10.85 -15.09 -4.17
CA TYR A 128 -10.41 -14.01 -3.27
C TYR A 128 -9.35 -13.12 -3.93
N ARG A 129 -8.37 -13.69 -4.66
CA ARG A 129 -7.40 -12.90 -5.43
C ARG A 129 -8.08 -12.04 -6.50
N GLN A 130 -9.11 -12.57 -7.17
CA GLN A 130 -9.91 -11.84 -8.13
C GLN A 130 -10.64 -10.65 -7.49
N ARG A 131 -11.25 -10.86 -6.30
CA ARG A 131 -11.88 -9.77 -5.53
C ARG A 131 -10.88 -8.69 -5.11
N ILE A 132 -9.65 -9.07 -4.74
CA ILE A 132 -8.59 -8.11 -4.46
C ILE A 132 -8.24 -7.32 -5.72
N ALA A 133 -8.03 -8.00 -6.86
CA ALA A 133 -7.70 -7.35 -8.12
C ALA A 133 -8.79 -6.35 -8.55
N GLU A 134 -10.07 -6.72 -8.43
CA GLU A 134 -11.22 -5.84 -8.68
C GLU A 134 -11.21 -4.63 -7.74
N ALA A 135 -10.91 -4.83 -6.45
CA ALA A 135 -10.83 -3.74 -5.49
C ALA A 135 -9.69 -2.76 -5.81
N LEU A 136 -8.51 -3.27 -6.16
CA LEU A 136 -7.37 -2.45 -6.58
C LEU A 136 -7.71 -1.66 -7.85
N PHE A 137 -8.32 -2.32 -8.83
CA PHE A 137 -8.73 -1.70 -10.09
C PHE A 137 -9.75 -0.57 -9.86
N GLU A 138 -10.80 -0.81 -9.08
CA GLU A 138 -11.79 0.21 -8.77
C GLU A 138 -11.22 1.36 -7.94
N GLY A 139 -10.23 1.09 -7.07
CA GLY A 139 -9.49 2.12 -6.35
C GLY A 139 -8.67 3.02 -7.29
N ILE A 140 -7.92 2.41 -8.22
CA ILE A 140 -7.17 3.16 -9.25
C ILE A 140 -8.12 3.99 -10.12
N ARG A 141 -9.24 3.41 -10.58
CA ARG A 141 -10.26 4.13 -11.34
C ARG A 141 -10.91 5.26 -10.55
N GLY A 142 -11.16 5.05 -9.27
CA GLY A 142 -11.66 6.07 -8.34
C GLY A 142 -10.73 7.27 -8.28
N TYR A 143 -9.45 7.03 -8.06
CA TYR A 143 -8.42 8.07 -8.06
C TYR A 143 -8.30 8.78 -9.41
N GLN A 144 -8.30 8.06 -10.53
CA GLN A 144 -8.26 8.68 -11.86
C GLN A 144 -9.44 9.63 -12.08
N ARG A 145 -10.65 9.27 -11.62
CA ARG A 145 -11.84 10.14 -11.71
C ARG A 145 -11.70 11.39 -10.86
N SER A 146 -11.15 11.28 -9.64
CA SER A 146 -10.97 12.46 -8.77
C SER A 146 -9.98 13.47 -9.36
N LEU A 147 -8.95 13.01 -10.08
CA LEU A 147 -8.04 13.91 -10.81
C LEU A 147 -8.76 14.71 -11.89
N LYS A 148 -9.55 14.03 -12.74
CA LYS A 148 -10.34 14.69 -13.80
C LYS A 148 -11.31 15.75 -13.25
N GLN A 149 -11.90 15.48 -12.08
CA GLN A 149 -12.81 16.45 -11.44
C GLN A 149 -12.06 17.66 -10.89
N ALA A 150 -10.85 17.47 -10.36
CA ALA A 150 -10.01 18.56 -9.88
C ALA A 150 -9.54 19.48 -11.04
N ASP A 151 -9.22 18.90 -12.20
CA ASP A 151 -8.85 19.66 -13.40
C ASP A 151 -10.03 20.53 -13.90
N VAL A 152 -11.22 19.93 -13.99
CA VAL A 152 -12.46 20.64 -14.37
C VAL A 152 -12.80 21.76 -13.38
N ALA A 153 -12.60 21.54 -12.07
CA ALA A 153 -12.86 22.54 -11.05
C ALA A 153 -11.84 23.70 -11.04
N THR A 154 -10.63 23.47 -11.56
CA THR A 154 -9.56 24.49 -11.66
C THR A 154 -9.49 25.17 -13.02
N GLY A 155 -10.39 24.84 -13.96
CA GLY A 155 -10.50 25.50 -15.27
C GLY A 155 -9.32 25.23 -16.20
N ARG A 156 -8.64 24.09 -16.03
CA ARG A 156 -7.59 23.61 -16.94
C ARG A 156 -8.10 22.50 -17.85
#